data_AF-A0A6G3XXG6-F1
#
_entry.id   AF-A0A6G3XXG6-F1
#
_cell.length_a   1.000
_cell.length_b   1.000
_cell.length_c   1.000
_cell.angle_alpha   90.00
_cell.angle_beta   90.00
_cell.angle_gamma   90.00
#
_symmetry.space_group_name_H-M   'P 1'
#
loop_
_entity.id
_entity.type
_entity.pdbx_description
1 polymer ?
#
loop_
_entity_poly.entity_id
_entity_poly.type
_entity_poly.pdbx_seq_one_letter_code
_entity_poly.pdbx_strand_id
1 'polypeptide(L)'
;AIVGAAFSALFVYTVGTLGRGGATPLKLALAGAATSAAFASLVSAIILPRNDIAGSFKLWQIGGVGGASFERIGQVMPFLVVGFAVCLLS
;
A
#
# COMPACT_ATOMS: atom_id res chain seq x y z
N ALA A 1 -1.87 8.04 2.30
CA ALA A 1 -1.32 6.66 2.25
C ALA A 1 -2.44 5.61 2.23
N ILE A 2 -3.29 5.53 3.26
CA ILE A 2 -4.30 4.47 3.43
C ILE A 2 -5.25 4.33 2.23
N VAL A 3 -5.81 5.43 1.71
CA VAL A 3 -6.70 5.40 0.53
C VAL A 3 -5.99 4.80 -0.69
N GLY A 4 -4.74 5.21 -0.96
CA GLY A 4 -3.95 4.65 -2.06
C GLY A 4 -3.68 3.16 -1.88
N ALA A 5 -3.40 2.70 -0.65
CA ALA A 5 -3.23 1.29 -0.35
C ALA A 5 -4.51 0.49 -0.60
N ALA A 6 -5.67 1.03 -0.20
CA ALA A 6 -6.98 0.40 -0.44
C ALA A 6 -7.27 0.29 -1.95
N PHE A 7 -7.03 1.36 -2.72
CA PHE A 7 -7.19 1.33 -4.18
C PHE A 7 -6.26 0.30 -4.84
N SER A 8 -4.99 0.25 -4.44
CA SER A 8 -4.04 -0.74 -4.97
C SER A 8 -4.48 -2.17 -4.64
N ALA A 9 -4.96 -2.43 -3.42
CA ALA A 9 -5.46 -3.74 -3.03
C ALA A 9 -6.67 -4.17 -3.86
N LEU A 10 -7.65 -3.27 -4.05
CA LEU A 10 -8.82 -3.51 -4.90
C LEU A 10 -8.42 -3.74 -6.37
N PHE A 11 -7.46 -2.95 -6.88
CA PHE A 11 -6.95 -3.11 -8.23
C PHE A 11 -6.27 -4.48 -8.43
N VAL A 12 -5.38 -4.88 -7.51
CA VAL A 12 -4.71 -6.19 -7.58
C VAL A 12 -5.72 -7.33 -7.49
N TYR A 13 -6.71 -7.23 -6.60
CA TYR A 13 -7.74 -8.25 -6.45
C TYR A 13 -8.60 -8.38 -7.72
N THR A 14 -9.06 -7.26 -8.28
CA THR A 14 -9.85 -7.27 -9.52
C THR A 14 -9.04 -7.86 -10.67
N VAL A 15 -7.80 -7.41 -10.89
CA VAL A 15 -6.94 -7.95 -11.95
C VAL A 15 -6.61 -9.43 -11.73
N GLY A 16 -6.27 -9.84 -10.52
CA GLY A 16 -5.92 -11.23 -10.20
C GLY A 16 -7.11 -12.20 -10.21
N THR A 17 -8.34 -11.69 -10.07
CA THR A 17 -9.58 -12.49 -10.15
C THR A 17 -10.14 -12.62 -11.57
N LEU A 18 -9.79 -11.71 -12.49
CA LEU A 18 -10.26 -11.73 -13.87
C LEU A 18 -9.90 -13.04 -14.61
N GLY A 19 -10.84 -13.58 -15.39
CA GLY A 19 -10.64 -14.76 -16.26
C GLY A 19 -11.11 -16.10 -15.69
N ARG A 20 -11.03 -17.16 -16.51
CA ARG A 20 -11.42 -18.53 -16.13
C ARG A 20 -10.51 -19.04 -15.00
N GLY A 21 -11.11 -19.59 -13.94
CA GLY A 21 -10.40 -20.13 -12.77
C GLY A 21 -10.30 -19.22 -11.55
N GLY A 22 -10.85 -18.00 -11.59
CA GLY A 22 -10.98 -17.13 -10.40
C GLY A 22 -9.65 -16.64 -9.82
N ALA A 23 -9.64 -16.32 -8.52
CA ALA A 23 -8.46 -15.87 -7.79
C ALA A 23 -7.57 -17.06 -7.40
N THR A 24 -6.44 -17.21 -8.08
CA THR A 24 -5.39 -18.16 -7.64
C THR A 24 -4.26 -17.40 -6.93
N PRO A 25 -3.57 -18.02 -5.95
CA PRO A 25 -2.45 -17.38 -5.27
C PRO A 25 -1.38 -16.85 -6.24
N LEU A 26 -1.11 -17.61 -7.31
CA LEU A 26 -0.17 -17.21 -8.35
C LEU A 26 -0.62 -15.97 -9.14
N LYS A 27 -1.89 -15.89 -9.54
CA LYS A 27 -2.43 -14.72 -10.27
C LYS A 27 -2.42 -13.47 -9.40
N LEU A 28 -2.79 -13.60 -8.13
CA LEU A 28 -2.75 -12.48 -7.18
C LEU A 28 -1.31 -12.01 -6.93
N ALA A 29 -0.37 -12.94 -6.77
CA ALA A 29 1.04 -12.61 -6.60
C ALA A 29 1.62 -11.88 -7.83
N LEU A 30 1.34 -12.38 -9.05
CA LEU A 30 1.81 -11.74 -10.29
C LEU A 30 1.15 -10.38 -10.54
N ALA A 31 -0.16 -10.24 -10.31
CA ALA A 31 -0.86 -8.97 -10.41
C ALA A 31 -0.31 -7.95 -9.41
N GLY A 32 -0.04 -8.39 -8.17
CA GLY A 32 0.59 -7.57 -7.13
C GLY A 32 2.01 -7.13 -7.51
N ALA A 33 2.84 -8.05 -8.00
CA ALA A 33 4.21 -7.75 -8.44
C ALA A 33 4.24 -6.74 -9.59
N ALA A 34 3.39 -6.93 -10.62
CA ALA A 34 3.29 -6.02 -11.75
C ALA A 34 2.81 -4.62 -11.32
N THR A 35 1.78 -4.55 -10.47
CA THR A 35 1.25 -3.29 -9.94
C THR A 35 2.30 -2.56 -9.10
N SER A 36 3.04 -3.30 -8.27
CA SER A 36 4.11 -2.75 -7.43
C SER A 36 5.23 -2.17 -8.27
N ALA A 37 5.67 -2.90 -9.31
CA ALA A 37 6.71 -2.42 -10.23
C ALA A 37 6.25 -1.15 -11.00
N ALA A 38 5.01 -1.13 -11.48
CA ALA A 38 4.44 0.02 -12.18
C ALA A 38 4.40 1.27 -11.29
N PHE A 39 3.90 1.16 -10.07
CA PHE A 39 3.87 2.30 -9.13
C PHE A 39 5.26 2.70 -8.64
N ALA A 40 6.16 1.76 -8.41
CA ALA A 40 7.55 2.08 -8.06
C ALA A 40 8.24 2.88 -9.17
N SER A 41 8.04 2.49 -10.43
CA SER A 41 8.55 3.22 -11.60
C SER A 41 7.94 4.62 -11.71
N LEU A 42 6.61 4.75 -11.56
CA LEU A 42 5.92 6.04 -11.58
C LEU A 42 6.43 6.97 -10.48
N VAL A 43 6.54 6.47 -9.25
CA VAL A 43 7.06 7.24 -8.12
C VAL A 43 8.50 7.68 -8.37
N SER A 44 9.34 6.80 -8.91
CA SER A 44 10.72 7.13 -9.29
C SER A 44 10.76 8.23 -10.35
N ALA A 45 9.93 8.13 -11.39
CA ALA A 45 9.85 9.15 -12.44
C ALA A 45 9.42 10.53 -11.92
N ILE A 46 8.53 10.58 -10.92
CA ILE A 46 8.08 11.84 -10.30
C ILE A 46 9.17 12.45 -9.41
N ILE A 47 9.93 11.62 -8.69
CA ILE A 47 10.88 12.08 -7.66
C ILE A 47 12.24 12.41 -8.24
N LEU A 48 12.68 11.71 -9.28
CA LEU A 48 13.98 11.93 -9.91
C LEU A 48 14.24 13.39 -10.32
N PRO A 49 13.29 14.12 -10.93
CA PRO A 49 13.49 15.54 -11.25
C PRO A 49 13.31 16.49 -10.06
N ARG A 50 12.82 16.00 -8.91
CA ARG A 50 12.43 16.81 -7.74
C ARG A 50 13.37 16.62 -6.57
N ASN A 51 14.56 17.20 -6.67
CA ASN A 51 15.58 17.10 -5.64
C ASN A 51 15.16 17.75 -4.30
N ASP A 52 14.19 18.67 -4.33
CA ASP A 52 13.63 19.35 -3.17
C ASP A 52 12.86 18.44 -2.21
N ILE A 53 12.23 17.36 -2.71
CA ILE A 53 11.45 16.41 -1.90
C ILE A 53 12.08 15.01 -1.81
N ALA A 54 13.12 14.73 -2.60
CA ALA A 54 13.75 13.41 -2.67
C ALA A 54 14.28 12.92 -1.31
N GLY A 55 14.81 13.82 -0.49
CA GLY A 55 15.30 13.51 0.87
C GLY A 55 14.17 13.11 1.81
N SER A 56 13.10 13.93 1.89
CA SER A 56 11.93 13.64 2.72
C SER A 56 11.23 12.34 2.31
N PHE A 57 11.15 12.07 1.00
CA PHE A 57 10.58 10.83 0.51
C PHE A 57 11.40 9.60 0.93
N LYS A 58 12.74 9.65 0.85
CA LYS A 58 13.60 8.55 1.33
C LYS A 58 13.36 8.26 2.81
N LEU A 59 13.31 9.30 3.65
CA LEU A 59 13.05 9.13 5.09
C LEU A 59 11.66 8.51 5.32
N TRP A 60 10.66 8.90 4.54
CA TRP A 60 9.34 8.30 4.60
C TRP A 60 9.33 6.83 4.15
N GLN A 61 10.08 6.46 3.10
CA GLN A 61 10.19 5.08 2.61
C GLN A 61 10.93 4.14 3.58
N ILE A 62 12.01 4.61 4.21
CA ILE A 62 12.76 3.83 5.21
C ILE A 62 11.86 3.53 6.42
N GLY A 63 11.00 4.50 6.76
CA GLY A 63 10.12 4.43 7.93
C GLY A 63 10.82 4.85 9.21
N GLY A 64 10.03 5.28 10.18
CA GLY A 64 10.52 5.71 11.48
C GLY A 64 9.38 6.09 12.42
N VAL A 65 9.66 6.11 13.73
CA VAL A 65 8.68 6.43 14.78
C VAL A 65 8.85 7.82 15.36
N GLY A 66 9.84 8.60 14.91
CA GLY A 66 10.16 9.92 15.46
C GLY A 66 9.03 10.97 15.31
N GLY A 67 8.06 10.73 14.42
CA GLY A 67 6.86 11.58 14.26
C GLY A 67 5.60 11.03 14.93
N ALA A 68 5.72 10.01 15.79
CA ALA A 68 4.58 9.42 16.48
C ALA A 68 4.08 10.33 17.62
N SER A 69 2.76 10.47 17.73
CA SER A 69 2.08 11.12 18.85
C SER A 69 0.83 10.33 19.21
N PHE A 70 0.35 10.44 20.45
CA PHE A 70 -0.88 9.77 20.89
C PHE A 70 -2.08 10.15 20.02
N GLU A 71 -2.13 11.38 19.54
CA GLU A 71 -3.19 11.85 18.63
C GLU A 71 -3.14 11.14 17.27
N ARG A 72 -1.95 11.02 16.66
CA ARG A 72 -1.78 10.28 15.39
C ARG A 72 -2.07 8.79 15.56
N ILE A 73 -1.68 8.21 16.70
CA ILE A 73 -2.01 6.81 17.03
C ILE A 73 -3.54 6.66 17.12
N GLY A 74 -4.21 7.57 17.83
CA GLY A 74 -5.66 7.59 17.94
C GLY A 74 -6.38 7.64 16.58
N GLN A 75 -5.84 8.37 15.61
CA GLN A 75 -6.39 8.44 14.24
C GLN A 75 -6.26 7.12 13.47
N VAL A 76 -5.19 6.35 13.68
CA VAL A 76 -4.95 5.07 12.96
C VAL A 76 -5.60 3.87 13.67
N MET A 77 -5.78 3.98 14.99
CA MET A 77 -6.37 2.95 15.84
C MET A 77 -7.69 2.35 15.33
N PRO A 78 -8.71 3.11 14.87
CA PRO A 78 -9.95 2.50 14.39
C PRO A 78 -9.73 1.55 13.20
N PHE A 79 -8.82 1.88 12.28
CA PHE A 79 -8.51 1.00 11.14
C PHE A 79 -7.85 -0.30 11.59
N LEU A 80 -6.95 -0.23 12.58
CA LEU A 80 -6.29 -1.40 13.16
C LEU A 80 -7.28 -2.29 13.92
N VAL A 81 -8.15 -1.69 14.74
CA VAL A 81 -9.18 -2.43 15.49
C VAL A 81 -10.15 -3.12 14.55
N VAL A 82 -10.64 -2.43 13.52
CA VAL A 82 -11.53 -3.02 12.52
C VAL A 82 -10.84 -4.18 11.78
N GLY A 83 -9.62 -3.97 11.29
CA GLY A 83 -8.87 -5.02 10.60
C GLY A 83 -8.60 -6.24 11.49
N PHE A 84 -8.22 -5.99 12.75
CA PHE A 84 -8.00 -7.05 13.74
C PHE A 84 -9.28 -7.84 14.03
N ALA A 85 -10.41 -7.15 14.22
CA ALA A 85 -11.71 -7.78 14.44
C ALA A 85 -12.12 -8.64 13.22
N VAL A 86 -11.92 -8.15 12.00
CA VAL A 86 -12.18 -8.93 10.78
C VAL A 86 -11.35 -10.21 10.76
N CYS A 87 -10.04 -10.13 11.05
CA CYS A 87 -9.17 -11.31 11.10
C CYS A 87 -9.58 -12.34 12.17
N LEU A 88 -10.14 -11.90 13.30
CA LEU A 88 -10.65 -12.81 14.32
C LEU A 88 -11.96 -13.50 13.93
N LEU A 89 -12.73 -12.90 13.03
CA LEU A 89 -14.06 -13.37 12.61
C LEU A 89 -14.04 -14.16 11.29
N SER A 90 -12.96 -14.05 10.50
CA SER A 90 -12.76 -14.74 9.22
C SER A 90 -12.17 -16.14 9.38
#